data_AF-A0A3D3MB16-F1
#
_entry.id   AF-A0A3D3MB16-F1
#
_cell.length_a   1.000
_cell.length_b   1.000
_cell.length_c   1.000
_cell.angle_alpha   90.00
_cell.angle_beta   90.00
_cell.angle_gamma   90.00
#
_symmetry.space_group_name_H-M   'P 1'
#
loop_
_entity.id
_entity.type
_entity.pdbx_description
1 polymer ?
#
loop_
_entity_poly.entity_id
_entity_poly.type
_entity_poly.pdbx_seq_one_letter_code
_entity_poly.pdbx_strand_id
1 'polypeptide(L)'
;MKKLFNTQNIIKLLAVLFLSITAISCQRDGSAQEDDIPQEELTNIVLLVTEDGTTNTIPYNYSIGAGGQPTIPLKDGKSYTVVATFKNGNEDATDEILKAKNEHFLIFDFPQSNITLERLDGGDLRNDGKRVGLRTKWTVVKAVNGTAPILKLDLIHAPQSVNDAKSGTAWGSVVGGETDAEAKFNLSN
;
A
#
# COMPACT_ATOMS: atom_id res chain seq x y z
N MET A 1 -46.99 38.14 -18.81
CA MET A 1 -45.99 37.32 -18.08
C MET A 1 -44.78 38.19 -17.77
N LYS A 2 -44.50 38.50 -16.51
CA LYS A 2 -43.32 39.30 -16.11
C LYS A 2 -42.10 38.38 -16.14
N LYS A 3 -41.02 38.77 -16.85
CA LYS A 3 -39.76 38.02 -16.87
C LYS A 3 -39.18 38.04 -15.45
N LEU A 4 -39.28 36.91 -14.74
CA LEU A 4 -38.86 36.73 -13.35
C LEU A 4 -37.34 36.61 -13.18
N PHE A 5 -36.58 36.54 -14.28
CA PHE A 5 -35.15 36.27 -14.26
C PHE A 5 -34.39 37.32 -15.06
N ASN A 6 -33.75 38.26 -14.34
CA ASN A 6 -32.80 39.19 -14.92
C ASN A 6 -31.44 38.48 -15.03
N THR A 7 -31.04 38.15 -16.25
CA THR A 7 -29.84 37.37 -16.58
C THR A 7 -28.56 38.00 -16.01
N GLN A 8 -28.51 39.33 -15.85
CA GLN A 8 -27.35 40.00 -15.24
C GLN A 8 -27.21 39.73 -13.74
N ASN A 9 -28.31 39.49 -13.03
CA ASN A 9 -28.29 39.16 -11.60
C ASN A 9 -27.90 37.69 -11.37
N ILE A 10 -28.24 36.81 -12.32
CA ILE A 10 -27.87 35.39 -12.30
C ILE A 10 -26.36 35.21 -12.54
N ILE A 11 -25.76 35.98 -13.46
CA ILE A 11 -24.32 35.94 -13.72
C ILE A 11 -23.52 36.39 -12.49
N LYS A 12 -23.99 37.43 -11.77
CA LYS A 12 -23.35 37.88 -10.52
C LYS A 12 -23.44 36.82 -9.41
N LEU A 13 -24.57 36.12 -9.30
CA LEU A 13 -24.76 35.05 -8.34
C LEU A 13 -23.87 33.83 -8.64
N LEU A 14 -23.75 33.44 -9.92
CA LEU A 14 -22.86 32.36 -10.36
C LEU A 14 -21.38 32.71 -10.18
N ALA A 15 -20.97 33.96 -10.40
CA ALA A 15 -19.60 34.40 -10.18
C ALA A 15 -19.19 34.34 -8.70
N VAL A 16 -20.09 34.72 -7.78
CA VAL A 16 -19.85 34.61 -6.33
C VAL A 16 -19.80 33.13 -5.89
N LEU A 17 -20.67 32.28 -6.44
CA LEU A 17 -20.68 30.85 -6.13
C LEU A 17 -19.41 30.14 -6.64
N PHE A 18 -18.88 30.52 -7.81
CA PHE A 18 -17.65 29.93 -8.36
C PHE A 18 -16.39 30.28 -7.54
N LEU A 19 -16.34 31.49 -6.97
CA LEU A 19 -15.27 31.92 -6.05
C LEU A 19 -15.28 31.17 -4.71
N SER A 20 -16.44 30.68 -4.26
CA SER A 20 -16.52 29.89 -3.02
C SER A 20 -16.07 28.44 -3.16
N ILE A 21 -16.05 27.88 -4.37
CA ILE A 21 -15.65 26.47 -4.60
C ILE A 21 -14.11 26.33 -4.69
N THR A 22 -13.40 27.41 -5.03
CA THR A 22 -11.92 27.38 -5.10
C THR A 22 -11.25 27.51 -3.74
N ALA A 23 -11.97 27.87 -2.67
CA ALA A 23 -11.42 27.94 -1.31
C ALA A 23 -11.41 26.59 -0.56
N ILE A 24 -12.01 25.53 -1.12
CA ILE A 24 -12.02 24.17 -0.54
C ILE A 24 -10.91 23.30 -1.17
N SER A 25 -10.19 23.82 -2.16
CA SER A 25 -9.01 23.17 -2.72
C SER A 25 -7.78 23.52 -1.88
N CYS A 26 -7.33 22.56 -1.06
CA CYS A 26 -6.09 22.55 -0.30
C CYS A 26 -6.07 23.37 1.01
N GLN A 27 -6.99 23.10 1.93
CA GLN A 27 -6.58 23.01 3.33
C GLN A 27 -6.34 21.54 3.63
N ARG A 28 -5.06 21.16 3.70
CA ARG A 28 -4.60 19.94 4.38
C ARG A 28 -5.16 20.07 5.79
N ASP A 29 -6.21 19.32 6.10
CA ASP A 29 -6.91 19.40 7.39
C ASP A 29 -5.89 19.22 8.51
N GLY A 30 -5.47 20.31 9.14
CA GLY A 30 -4.59 20.34 10.31
C GLY A 30 -5.30 19.87 11.58
N SER A 31 -6.09 18.79 11.47
CA SER A 31 -6.81 18.16 12.58
C SER A 31 -6.42 16.69 12.79
N ALA A 32 -5.51 16.16 11.99
CA ALA A 32 -4.67 15.06 12.45
C ALA A 32 -3.72 15.64 13.51
N GLN A 33 -3.60 14.93 14.63
CA GLN A 33 -2.45 15.06 15.51
C GLN A 33 -1.20 15.21 14.63
N GLU A 34 -0.37 16.25 14.83
CA GLU A 34 0.90 16.34 14.08
C GLU A 34 1.57 14.98 14.18
N ASP A 35 1.93 14.39 13.03
CA ASP A 35 2.63 13.11 13.03
C ASP A 35 3.91 13.29 13.86
N ASP A 36 4.01 12.53 14.95
CA ASP A 36 5.17 12.62 15.85
C ASP A 36 6.46 12.18 15.13
N ILE A 37 6.32 11.46 14.00
CA ILE A 37 7.39 11.00 13.13
C ILE A 37 7.08 11.44 11.68
N PRO A 38 8.03 12.08 10.96
CA PRO A 38 7.81 12.46 9.56
C PRO A 38 7.52 11.24 8.67
N GLN A 39 6.60 11.43 7.72
CA GLN A 39 6.33 10.47 6.64
C GLN A 39 7.60 10.14 5.84
N GLU A 40 7.77 8.87 5.49
CA GLU A 40 8.95 8.34 4.82
C GLU A 40 8.92 8.63 3.31
N GLU A 41 10.01 9.21 2.82
CA GLU A 41 10.24 9.35 1.37
C GLU A 41 10.79 8.04 0.80
N LEU A 42 10.06 7.39 -0.10
CA LEU A 42 10.38 6.05 -0.60
C LEU A 42 10.65 6.04 -2.11
N THR A 43 11.74 5.40 -2.52
CA THR A 43 12.10 5.21 -3.93
C THR A 43 11.94 3.76 -4.39
N ASN A 44 12.09 2.79 -3.48
CA ASN A 44 12.04 1.37 -3.83
C ASN A 44 11.36 0.51 -2.77
N ILE A 45 10.69 -0.54 -3.24
CA ILE A 45 10.27 -1.68 -2.43
C ILE A 45 11.02 -2.91 -2.93
N VAL A 46 11.73 -3.59 -2.04
CA VAL A 46 12.44 -4.83 -2.36
C VAL A 46 11.82 -5.98 -1.60
N LEU A 47 11.36 -6.99 -2.34
CA LEU A 47 10.89 -8.25 -1.76
C LEU A 47 12.02 -9.27 -1.78
N LEU A 48 12.47 -9.68 -0.61
CA LEU A 48 13.44 -10.75 -0.41
C LEU A 48 12.67 -12.07 -0.25
N VAL A 49 12.65 -12.89 -1.30
CA VAL A 49 11.83 -14.11 -1.37
C VAL A 49 12.71 -15.34 -1.19
N THR A 50 12.36 -16.21 -0.24
CA THR A 50 13.09 -17.44 0.07
C THR A 50 12.13 -18.64 0.03
N GLU A 51 12.38 -19.64 -0.83
CA GLU A 51 11.59 -20.89 -0.84
C GLU A 51 11.84 -21.67 0.44
N ASP A 52 10.79 -22.12 1.12
CA ASP A 52 10.88 -22.92 2.35
C ASP A 52 11.74 -24.18 2.13
N GLY A 53 12.61 -24.47 3.10
CA GLY A 53 13.56 -25.58 3.01
C GLY A 53 14.83 -25.24 2.22
N THR A 54 14.98 -24.00 1.75
CA THR A 54 16.20 -23.48 1.12
C THR A 54 16.77 -22.32 1.92
N THR A 55 18.01 -21.95 1.63
CA THR A 55 18.66 -20.73 2.15
C THR A 55 18.89 -19.68 1.04
N ASN A 56 18.32 -19.92 -0.15
CA ASN A 56 18.52 -19.04 -1.29
C ASN A 56 17.46 -17.93 -1.29
N THR A 57 17.89 -16.71 -0.96
CA THR A 57 17.03 -15.53 -0.96
C THR A 57 17.25 -14.74 -2.23
N ILE A 58 16.18 -14.51 -2.99
CA ILE A 58 16.22 -13.78 -4.25
C ILE A 58 15.54 -12.40 -4.04
N PRO A 59 16.22 -11.29 -4.34
CA PRO A 59 15.64 -9.96 -4.26
C PRO A 59 14.86 -9.60 -5.54
N TYR A 60 13.65 -9.07 -5.36
CA TYR A 60 12.86 -8.46 -6.43
C TYR A 60 12.65 -6.99 -6.10
N ASN A 61 13.33 -6.11 -6.84
CA ASN A 61 13.34 -4.67 -6.59
C ASN A 61 12.34 -3.95 -7.51
N TYR A 62 11.32 -3.35 -6.93
CA TYR A 62 10.41 -2.44 -7.60
C TYR A 62 10.86 -0.99 -7.37
N SER A 63 11.04 -0.23 -8.45
CA SER A 63 11.35 1.19 -8.39
C SER A 63 10.06 2.00 -8.55
N ILE A 64 9.73 2.76 -7.51
CA ILE A 64 8.52 3.57 -7.45
C ILE A 64 8.57 4.63 -8.56
N GLY A 65 7.47 4.80 -9.29
CA GLY A 65 7.36 5.75 -10.41
C GLY A 65 8.08 5.38 -11.71
N ALA A 66 8.95 4.35 -11.73
CA ALA A 66 9.71 3.97 -12.92
C ALA A 66 8.94 3.10 -13.94
N GLY A 67 7.75 2.60 -13.57
CA GLY A 67 6.85 1.86 -14.44
C GLY A 67 7.20 0.38 -14.70
N GLY A 68 8.35 -0.10 -14.25
CA GLY A 68 8.74 -1.52 -14.36
C GLY A 68 8.05 -2.40 -13.33
N GLN A 69 7.67 -3.62 -13.72
CA GLN A 69 7.07 -4.63 -12.82
C GLN A 69 7.94 -5.89 -12.80
N PRO A 70 8.78 -6.09 -11.77
CA PRO A 70 9.58 -7.30 -11.64
C PRO A 70 8.69 -8.55 -11.58
N THR A 71 9.17 -9.66 -12.13
CA THR A 71 8.44 -10.94 -12.11
C THR A 71 8.98 -11.85 -11.01
N ILE A 72 8.09 -12.30 -10.12
CA ILE A 72 8.39 -13.26 -9.07
C ILE A 72 7.91 -14.65 -9.50
N PRO A 73 8.81 -15.59 -9.84
CA PRO A 73 8.45 -16.99 -10.05
C PRO A 73 8.10 -17.67 -8.73
N LEU A 74 6.86 -18.17 -8.63
CA LEU A 74 6.31 -18.89 -7.51
C LEU A 74 5.76 -20.24 -7.99
N LYS A 75 6.19 -21.33 -7.37
CA LYS A 75 5.76 -22.67 -7.76
C LYS A 75 4.48 -23.06 -7.02
N ASP A 76 3.52 -23.62 -7.74
CA ASP A 76 2.33 -24.23 -7.13
C ASP A 76 2.72 -25.30 -6.08
N GLY A 77 2.05 -25.30 -4.92
CA GLY A 77 2.29 -26.22 -3.82
C GLY A 77 3.53 -25.90 -2.97
N LYS A 78 4.25 -24.81 -3.25
CA LYS A 78 5.39 -24.36 -2.45
C LYS A 78 5.02 -23.26 -1.48
N SER A 79 5.91 -23.04 -0.51
CA SER A 79 5.81 -21.96 0.45
C SER A 79 7.07 -21.10 0.42
N TYR A 80 6.90 -19.81 0.69
CA TYR A 80 7.96 -18.83 0.63
C TYR A 80 7.91 -17.92 1.86
N THR A 81 9.06 -17.68 2.48
CA THR A 81 9.21 -16.57 3.43
C THR A 81 9.61 -15.33 2.63
N VAL A 82 8.86 -14.25 2.80
CA VAL A 82 9.06 -12.98 2.10
C VAL A 82 9.29 -11.87 3.12
N VAL A 83 10.40 -11.13 2.95
CA VAL A 83 10.70 -9.92 3.73
C VAL A 83 10.58 -8.71 2.80
N ALA A 84 9.76 -7.74 3.18
CA ALA A 84 9.65 -6.45 2.51
C ALA A 84 10.64 -5.47 3.13
N THR A 85 11.50 -4.88 2.29
CA THR A 85 12.39 -3.79 2.69
C THR A 85 12.16 -2.58 1.80
N PHE A 86 12.43 -1.40 2.35
CA PHE A 86 12.12 -0.11 1.74
C PHE A 86 13.40 0.72 1.63
N LYS A 87 13.48 1.55 0.58
CA LYS A 87 14.65 2.42 0.39
C LYS A 87 14.25 3.84 0.05
N ASN A 88 15.12 4.77 0.46
CA ASN A 88 15.18 6.13 -0.05
C ASN A 88 16.52 6.32 -0.78
N GLY A 89 16.50 6.22 -2.11
CA GLY A 89 17.70 6.15 -2.93
C GLY A 89 18.56 4.93 -2.55
N ASN A 90 19.74 5.19 -1.96
CA ASN A 90 20.67 4.15 -1.53
C ASN A 90 20.52 3.79 -0.05
N GLU A 91 19.72 4.53 0.71
CA GLU A 91 19.53 4.35 2.14
C GLU A 91 18.42 3.33 2.42
N ASP A 92 18.56 2.58 3.51
CA ASP A 92 17.53 1.67 4.00
C ASP A 92 16.52 2.46 4.84
N ALA A 93 15.27 2.50 4.39
CA ALA A 93 14.17 3.19 5.06
C ALA A 93 13.29 2.22 5.89
N THR A 94 13.63 0.92 5.92
CA THR A 94 12.86 -0.10 6.65
C THR A 94 12.90 0.14 8.16
N ASP A 95 14.01 0.65 8.68
CA ASP A 95 14.17 0.94 10.11
C ASP A 95 13.27 2.09 10.58
N GLU A 96 12.97 3.06 9.71
CA GLU A 96 12.05 4.16 10.00
C GLU A 96 10.62 3.63 10.14
N ILE A 97 10.17 2.84 9.16
CA ILE A 97 8.88 2.13 9.20
C ILE A 97 8.77 1.23 10.45
N LEU A 98 9.86 0.57 10.86
CA LEU A 98 9.84 -0.28 12.05
C LEU A 98 9.71 0.53 13.35
N LYS A 99 10.35 1.71 13.43
CA LYS A 99 10.19 2.63 14.57
C LYS A 99 8.77 3.23 14.59
N ALA A 100 8.22 3.56 13.43
CA ALA A 100 6.87 4.07 13.22
C ALA A 100 5.84 2.95 12.95
N LYS A 101 6.05 1.73 13.44
CA LYS A 101 5.19 0.57 13.10
C LYS A 101 3.72 0.76 13.43
N ASN A 102 3.38 1.59 14.41
CA ASN A 102 2.00 1.89 14.79
C ASN A 102 1.28 2.84 13.81
N GLU A 103 2.03 3.47 12.91
CA GLU A 103 1.52 4.32 11.83
C GLU A 103 1.53 3.58 10.48
N HIS A 104 2.16 2.40 10.39
CA HIS A 104 2.30 1.69 9.11
C HIS A 104 1.50 0.39 9.02
N PHE A 105 1.04 0.07 7.82
CA PHE A 105 0.43 -1.22 7.51
C PHE A 105 0.58 -1.62 6.04
N LEU A 106 0.97 -2.87 5.77
CA LEU A 106 1.06 -3.40 4.42
C LEU A 106 -0.20 -4.17 4.03
N ILE A 107 -0.70 -3.92 2.82
CA ILE A 107 -1.77 -4.67 2.18
C ILE A 107 -1.18 -5.45 1.00
N PHE A 108 -1.42 -6.77 0.97
CA PHE A 108 -0.97 -7.65 -0.10
C PHE A 108 -2.17 -8.15 -0.90
N ASP A 109 -2.34 -7.69 -2.13
CA ASP A 109 -3.43 -8.13 -3.01
C ASP A 109 -2.91 -9.00 -4.16
N PHE A 110 -3.48 -10.19 -4.29
CA PHE A 110 -3.07 -11.22 -5.25
C PHE A 110 -4.17 -11.50 -6.30
N PRO A 111 -4.57 -10.52 -7.13
CA PRO A 111 -5.54 -10.76 -8.17
C PRO A 111 -5.03 -11.83 -9.15
N GLN A 112 -5.96 -12.69 -9.60
CA GLN A 112 -5.66 -13.80 -10.51
C GLN A 112 -4.63 -14.82 -9.98
N SER A 113 -4.40 -14.84 -8.66
CA SER A 113 -3.59 -15.85 -7.97
C SER A 113 -4.34 -16.39 -6.76
N ASN A 114 -4.00 -17.60 -6.34
CA ASN A 114 -4.49 -18.19 -5.09
C ASN A 114 -3.30 -18.43 -4.15
N ILE A 115 -2.99 -17.42 -3.35
CA ILE A 115 -1.91 -17.42 -2.38
C ILE A 115 -2.51 -17.13 -1.00
N THR A 116 -2.20 -18.00 -0.04
CA THR A 116 -2.47 -17.75 1.37
C THR A 116 -1.30 -17.03 1.98
N LEU A 117 -1.57 -15.95 2.72
CA LEU A 117 -0.54 -15.16 3.39
C LEU A 117 -0.72 -15.22 4.91
N GLU A 118 0.38 -15.45 5.60
CA GLU A 118 0.50 -15.35 7.05
C GLU A 118 1.54 -14.26 7.39
N ARG A 119 1.23 -13.36 8.32
CA ARG A 119 2.22 -12.40 8.84
C ARG A 119 3.01 -13.09 9.95
N LEU A 120 4.34 -13.12 9.82
CA LEU A 120 5.24 -13.78 10.76
C LEU A 120 5.83 -12.77 11.76
N ASP A 121 6.34 -13.27 12.88
CA ASP A 121 7.05 -12.44 13.86
C ASP A 121 8.32 -11.83 13.26
N GLY A 122 8.48 -10.51 13.42
CA GLY A 122 9.61 -9.77 12.82
C GLY A 122 9.89 -8.39 13.42
N GLY A 123 9.47 -8.13 14.66
CA GLY A 123 9.64 -6.82 15.34
C GLY A 123 8.55 -5.78 15.04
N ASP A 124 7.74 -6.04 14.01
CA ASP A 124 6.69 -5.18 13.47
C ASP A 124 5.31 -5.38 14.15
N LEU A 125 5.29 -5.88 15.39
CA LEU A 125 4.08 -5.96 16.21
C LEU A 125 3.61 -4.56 16.60
N ARG A 126 2.42 -4.19 16.15
CA ARG A 126 1.70 -2.97 16.52
C ARG A 126 1.06 -3.10 17.92
N ASN A 127 0.73 -1.96 18.51
CA ASN A 127 0.08 -1.87 19.82
C ASN A 127 -1.34 -2.45 19.84
N ASP A 128 -2.00 -2.50 18.68
CA ASP A 128 -3.32 -3.11 18.47
C ASP A 128 -3.27 -4.65 18.31
N GLY A 129 -2.08 -5.25 18.42
CA GLY A 129 -1.89 -6.70 18.30
C GLY A 129 -1.68 -7.19 16.86
N LYS A 130 -1.77 -6.32 15.85
CA LYS A 130 -1.57 -6.67 14.43
C LYS A 130 -0.10 -6.50 14.03
N ARG A 131 0.27 -7.09 12.90
CA ARG A 131 1.62 -6.94 12.31
C ARG A 131 1.55 -6.03 11.10
N VAL A 132 2.53 -5.14 10.94
CA VAL A 132 2.67 -4.30 9.73
C VAL A 132 2.68 -5.20 8.49
N GLY A 133 3.42 -6.32 8.55
CA GLY A 133 3.56 -7.28 7.46
C GLY A 133 4.92 -7.22 6.77
N LEU A 134 5.96 -6.72 7.45
CA LEU A 134 7.32 -6.66 6.90
C LEU A 134 7.91 -8.05 6.67
N ARG A 135 7.40 -9.07 7.38
CA ARG A 135 7.77 -10.46 7.21
C ARG A 135 6.53 -11.33 7.07
N THR A 136 6.44 -12.09 5.99
CA THR A 136 5.27 -12.92 5.68
C THR A 136 5.65 -14.30 5.19
N LYS A 137 4.74 -15.26 5.33
CA LYS A 137 4.78 -16.58 4.70
C LYS A 137 3.70 -16.66 3.65
N TRP A 138 4.09 -17.02 2.43
CA TRP A 138 3.17 -17.22 1.31
C TRP A 138 3.07 -18.70 1.01
N THR A 139 1.88 -19.28 1.14
CA THR A 139 1.58 -20.64 0.69
C THR A 139 0.87 -20.56 -0.65
N VAL A 140 1.55 -21.04 -1.70
CA VAL A 140 1.10 -20.89 -3.08
C VAL A 140 0.23 -22.08 -3.46
N VAL A 141 -1.09 -21.87 -3.52
CA VAL A 141 -2.03 -22.88 -4.04
C VAL A 141 -2.01 -22.84 -5.57
N LYS A 142 -2.13 -21.64 -6.14
CA LYS A 142 -1.96 -21.37 -7.57
C LYS A 142 -1.28 -20.02 -7.78
N ALA A 143 -0.08 -20.00 -8.37
CA ALA A 143 0.60 -18.74 -8.72
C ALA A 143 -0.02 -18.06 -9.94
N VAL A 144 -0.51 -18.84 -10.92
CA VAL A 144 -1.20 -18.34 -12.11
C VAL A 144 -2.60 -18.95 -12.17
N ASN A 145 -3.61 -18.18 -11.79
CA ASN A 145 -5.02 -18.60 -11.78
C ASN A 145 -5.90 -17.79 -12.76
N GLY A 146 -5.27 -17.01 -13.64
CA GLY A 146 -5.92 -16.17 -14.65
C GLY A 146 -4.90 -15.39 -15.48
N THR A 147 -5.38 -14.44 -16.27
CA THR A 147 -4.53 -13.60 -17.14
C THR A 147 -3.86 -12.50 -16.34
N ALA A 148 -2.54 -12.30 -16.57
CA ALA A 148 -1.74 -11.25 -15.92
C ALA A 148 -1.84 -11.25 -14.38
N PRO A 149 -1.46 -12.36 -13.70
CA PRO A 149 -1.43 -12.39 -12.25
C PRO A 149 -0.35 -11.46 -11.71
N ILE A 150 -0.71 -10.69 -10.69
CA ILE A 150 0.19 -9.74 -10.04
C ILE A 150 0.05 -9.84 -8.51
N LEU A 151 1.06 -9.35 -7.81
CA LEU A 151 0.93 -8.83 -6.46
C LEU A 151 0.85 -7.30 -6.55
N LYS A 152 -0.22 -6.72 -6.03
CA LYS A 152 -0.30 -5.29 -5.68
C LYS A 152 0.02 -5.17 -4.18
N LEU A 153 1.06 -4.40 -3.86
CA LEU A 153 1.53 -4.19 -2.49
C LEU A 153 1.41 -2.70 -2.17
N ASP A 154 0.65 -2.38 -1.14
CA ASP A 154 0.46 -1.00 -0.67
C ASP A 154 1.01 -0.87 0.75
N LEU A 155 1.86 0.14 0.98
CA LEU A 155 2.24 0.63 2.31
C LEU A 155 1.33 1.81 2.65
N ILE A 156 0.58 1.69 3.74
CA ILE A 156 -0.32 2.72 4.25
C ILE A 156 0.29 3.39 5.47
N HIS A 157 0.28 4.72 5.48
CA HIS A 157 0.66 5.60 6.57
C HIS A 157 -0.56 6.08 7.36
N ALA A 158 -0.40 6.21 8.67
CA ALA A 158 -1.39 6.65 9.66
C ALA A 158 -2.83 6.12 9.43
N PRO A 159 -3.06 4.81 9.22
CA PRO A 159 -4.42 4.28 9.18
C PRO A 159 -5.10 4.46 10.55
N GLN A 160 -6.35 4.92 10.55
CA GLN A 160 -7.15 5.03 11.77
C GLN A 160 -7.39 3.66 12.42
N SER A 161 -7.51 2.62 11.59
CA SER A 161 -7.54 1.24 12.04
C SER A 161 -7.06 0.29 10.94
N VAL A 162 -6.59 -0.89 11.36
CA VAL A 162 -6.09 -1.93 10.46
C VAL A 162 -6.76 -3.28 10.75
N ASN A 163 -6.83 -4.12 9.73
CA ASN A 163 -7.25 -5.51 9.84
C ASN A 163 -6.34 -6.35 8.94
N ASP A 164 -5.79 -7.45 9.47
CA ASP A 164 -4.86 -8.35 8.77
C ASP A 164 -5.55 -9.54 8.10
N ALA A 165 -6.87 -9.67 8.26
CA ALA A 165 -7.66 -10.71 7.63
C ALA A 165 -7.71 -10.56 6.10
N LYS A 166 -8.05 -11.66 5.43
CA LYS A 166 -8.31 -11.67 3.99
C LYS A 166 -9.63 -10.96 3.66
N SER A 167 -9.62 -10.11 2.65
CA SER A 167 -10.79 -9.48 2.04
C SER A 167 -10.69 -9.57 0.52
N GLY A 168 -11.54 -10.39 -0.10
CA GLY A 168 -11.42 -10.69 -1.54
C GLY A 168 -10.10 -11.37 -1.88
N THR A 169 -9.28 -10.76 -2.73
CA THR A 169 -7.93 -11.22 -3.08
C THR A 169 -6.82 -10.58 -2.22
N ALA A 170 -7.19 -9.60 -1.39
CA ALA A 170 -6.28 -8.86 -0.52
C ALA A 170 -6.14 -9.49 0.86
N TRP A 171 -4.94 -9.38 1.43
CA TRP A 171 -4.59 -9.73 2.80
C TRP A 171 -4.22 -8.46 3.54
N GLY A 172 -5.18 -7.93 4.28
CA GLY A 172 -5.07 -6.60 4.88
C GLY A 172 -6.16 -5.66 4.40
N SER A 173 -6.62 -4.78 5.29
CA SER A 173 -7.44 -3.61 4.96
C SER A 173 -7.26 -2.53 6.03
N VAL A 174 -7.52 -1.28 5.66
CA VAL A 174 -7.41 -0.12 6.56
C VAL A 174 -8.67 0.74 6.51
N VAL A 175 -8.88 1.58 7.53
CA VAL A 175 -9.79 2.73 7.49
C VAL A 175 -8.95 3.99 7.66
N GLY A 176 -9.13 4.97 6.76
CA GLY A 176 -8.28 6.16 6.71
C GLY A 176 -6.83 5.85 6.31
N GLY A 177 -5.95 6.80 6.57
CA GLY A 177 -4.54 6.74 6.20
C GLY A 177 -4.28 7.17 4.75
N GLU A 178 -3.01 7.40 4.46
CA GLU A 178 -2.49 7.77 3.13
C GLU A 178 -1.62 6.64 2.58
N THR A 179 -1.46 6.57 1.25
CA THR A 179 -0.58 5.58 0.62
C THR A 179 0.81 6.18 0.43
N ASP A 180 1.80 5.69 1.17
CA ASP A 180 3.20 6.09 1.00
C ASP A 180 3.81 5.50 -0.27
N ALA A 181 3.52 4.22 -0.52
CA ALA A 181 4.07 3.51 -1.64
C ALA A 181 3.15 2.41 -2.15
N GLU A 182 3.07 2.30 -3.48
CA GLU A 182 2.43 1.19 -4.19
C GLU A 182 3.47 0.50 -5.08
N ALA A 183 3.51 -0.84 -5.03
CA ALA A 183 4.28 -1.67 -5.95
C ALA A 183 3.41 -2.71 -6.64
N LYS A 184 3.82 -3.05 -7.88
CA LYS A 184 3.23 -4.14 -8.67
C LYS A 184 4.32 -5.10 -9.11
N PHE A 185 4.16 -6.36 -8.76
CA PHE A 185 5.02 -7.45 -9.18
C PHE A 185 4.22 -8.43 -10.04
N ASN A 186 4.75 -8.79 -11.21
CA ASN A 186 4.18 -9.90 -11.97
C ASN A 186 4.42 -11.21 -11.22
N LEU A 187 3.49 -12.14 -11.33
CA LEU A 187 3.64 -13.50 -10.79
C LEU A 187 3.72 -14.50 -11.94
N SER A 188 4.55 -15.52 -11.80
CA SER A 188 4.64 -16.62 -12.76
C SER A 188 4.82 -17.95 -12.03
N ASN A 189 4.55 -19.06 -12.71
CA ASN A 189 4.73 -20.43 -12.21
C ASN A 189 5.78 -21.17 -13.03
#